data_AF-A0A967GSL7-F1
#
_entry.id   AF-A0A967GSL7-F1
#
_cell.length_a   1.000
_cell.length_b   1.000
_cell.length_c   1.000
_cell.angle_alpha   90.00
_cell.angle_beta   90.00
_cell.angle_gamma   90.00
#
_symmetry.space_group_name_H-M   'P 1'
#
loop_
_entity.id
_entity.type
_entity.pdbx_description
1 polymer ?
#
loop_
_entity_poly.entity_id
_entity_poly.type
_entity_poly.pdbx_seq_one_letter_code
_entity_poly.pdbx_strand_id
1 'polypeptide(L)' 'PPGVRLGLDRDRGEFRKGFQDVGLPEAGGRYDGEFLDLARVIRGEKKLAWDARHDLAVHEAVLRASGMLTAE' A
#
# COMPACT_ATOMS: atom_id res chain seq x y z
N PRO A 1 -20.85 -2.55 -4.17
CA PRO A 1 -19.52 -3.18 -3.98
C PRO A 1 -18.57 -2.83 -5.13
N PRO A 2 -17.30 -2.50 -4.85
CA PRO A 2 -16.30 -2.28 -5.89
C PRO A 2 -16.10 -3.56 -6.71
N GLY A 3 -15.84 -3.42 -8.01
CA GLY A 3 -15.60 -4.54 -8.92
C GLY A 3 -14.50 -4.19 -9.89
N VAL A 4 -13.78 -5.21 -10.35
CA VAL A 4 -12.71 -5.06 -11.35
C VAL A 4 -12.95 -6.00 -12.51
N ARG A 5 -12.58 -5.56 -13.71
CA ARG A 5 -12.52 -6.41 -14.89
C ARG A 5 -11.15 -7.05 -14.98
N LEU A 6 -11.07 -8.32 -14.62
CA LEU A 6 -9.84 -9.10 -14.58
C LEU A 6 -9.63 -9.81 -15.93
N GLY A 7 -8.46 -9.65 -16.54
CA GLY A 7 -8.05 -10.37 -17.74
C GLY A 7 -6.95 -11.38 -17.42
N LEU A 8 -7.18 -12.67 -17.69
CA LEU A 8 -6.20 -13.74 -17.45
C LEU A 8 -5.76 -14.44 -18.74
N ASP A 9 -4.48 -14.77 -18.82
CA ASP A 9 -3.85 -15.49 -19.94
C ASP A 9 -4.21 -16.99 -19.96
N ARG A 10 -4.53 -17.54 -18.78
CA ARG A 10 -4.96 -18.92 -18.51
C ARG A 10 -5.78 -18.98 -17.22
N ASP A 11 -6.42 -20.11 -16.96
CA ASP A 11 -7.11 -20.35 -15.69
C ASP A 11 -6.15 -20.22 -14.49
N ARG A 12 -6.62 -19.61 -13.40
CA ARG A 12 -5.90 -19.40 -12.14
C ARG A 12 -6.83 -19.70 -10.97
N GLY A 13 -6.79 -20.93 -10.45
CA GLY A 13 -7.66 -21.36 -9.35
C GLY A 13 -9.13 -21.31 -9.76
N GLU A 14 -9.93 -20.50 -9.06
CA GLU A 14 -11.34 -20.27 -9.37
C GLU A 14 -11.58 -19.32 -10.55
N PHE A 15 -10.57 -18.57 -10.97
CA PHE A 15 -10.67 -17.60 -12.06
C PHE A 15 -10.32 -18.23 -13.42
N ARG A 16 -11.05 -17.85 -14.46
CA ARG A 16 -10.95 -18.41 -15.82
C ARG A 16 -10.12 -17.52 -16.74
N LYS A 17 -9.54 -18.13 -17.77
CA LYS A 17 -8.92 -17.41 -18.89
C LYS A 17 -9.90 -16.41 -19.53
N GLY A 18 -9.36 -15.27 -19.97
CA GLY A 18 -10.13 -14.22 -20.64
C GLY A 18 -10.53 -13.11 -19.67
N PHE A 19 -11.48 -12.28 -20.08
CA PHE A 19 -11.99 -11.18 -19.26
C PHE A 19 -13.21 -11.61 -18.46
N GLN A 20 -13.21 -11.30 -17.17
CA GLN A 20 -14.34 -11.54 -16.27
C GLN A 20 -14.48 -10.42 -15.24
N ASP A 21 -15.71 -10.17 -14.81
CA ASP A 21 -15.99 -9.25 -13.72
C ASP A 21 -15.84 -9.97 -12.38
N VAL A 22 -15.00 -9.41 -11.50
CA VAL A 22 -14.74 -9.95 -10.17
C VAL A 22 -15.21 -8.91 -9.14
N GLY A 23 -16.11 -9.34 -8.27
CA GLY A 23 -16.52 -8.54 -7.12
C GLY A 23 -15.36 -8.46 -6.12
N LEU A 24 -15.05 -7.24 -5.69
CA LEU A 24 -14.11 -7.03 -4.59
C LEU A 24 -14.88 -6.97 -3.27
N PRO A 25 -14.26 -7.39 -2.16
CA PRO A 25 -14.82 -7.12 -0.84
C PRO A 25 -15.01 -5.61 -0.66
N GLU A 26 -15.92 -5.22 0.23
CA GLU A 26 -16.01 -3.83 0.63
C GLU A 26 -14.65 -3.39 1.20
N ALA A 27 -14.11 -2.33 0.61
CA ALA A 27 -12.93 -1.71 1.16
C ALA A 27 -13.33 -1.06 2.50
N GLY A 28 -12.57 -1.36 3.56
CA GLY A 28 -12.62 -0.55 4.78
C GLY A 28 -12.26 0.91 4.47
N GLY A 29 -12.38 1.78 5.47
CA GLY A 29 -11.89 3.14 5.34
C GLY A 29 -10.40 3.12 4.97
N ARG A 30 -10.01 3.97 4.01
CA ARG A 30 -8.64 4.04 3.46
C ARG A 30 -7.55 4.13 4.56
N TYR A 31 -7.90 4.69 5.71
CA TYR A 31 -6.99 4.94 6.83
C TYR A 31 -7.34 4.14 8.11
N ASP A 32 -8.30 3.22 8.07
CA ASP A 32 -8.73 2.48 9.25
C ASP A 32 -7.55 1.70 9.85
N GLY A 33 -6.77 1.03 8.99
CA GLY A 33 -5.56 0.32 9.40
C GLY A 33 -4.53 1.25 10.06
N GLU A 34 -4.31 2.44 9.51
CA GLU A 34 -3.34 3.41 10.02
C GLU A 34 -3.74 3.94 11.40
N PHE A 35 -5.02 4.28 11.60
CA PHE A 35 -5.51 4.76 12.90
C PHE A 35 -5.54 3.64 13.94
N LEU A 36 -5.88 2.41 13.55
CA LEU A 36 -5.80 1.26 14.44
C LEU A 36 -4.36 0.98 14.88
N ASP A 37 -3.39 1.12 13.98
CA ASP A 37 -1.96 0.96 14.28
C ASP A 37 -1.46 2.06 15.22
N LEU A 38 -1.78 3.32 14.92
CA LEU A 38 -1.46 4.46 15.77
C LEU A 38 -2.04 4.29 17.18
N ALA A 39 -3.28 3.82 17.29
CA ALA A 39 -3.90 3.58 18.59
C ALA A 39 -3.15 2.50 19.41
N ARG A 40 -2.63 1.45 18.76
CA ARG A 40 -1.77 0.44 19.42
C ARG A 40 -0.47 1.04 19.92
N VAL A 41 0.14 1.94 19.14
CA VAL A 41 1.35 2.67 19.54
C VAL A 41 1.10 3.54 20.77
N ILE A 42 0.02 4.32 20.76
CA ILE A 42 -0.37 5.18 21.90
C ILE A 42 -0.59 4.35 23.17
N ARG A 43 -1.18 3.15 23.04
CA ARG A 43 -1.37 2.22 24.17
C ARG A 43 -0.11 1.46 24.60
N GLY A 44 1.02 1.64 23.92
CA GLY A 44 2.27 0.92 24.21
C GLY A 44 2.28 -0.54 23.77
N GLU A 45 1.30 -0.96 22.97
CA GLU A 45 1.17 -2.34 22.45
C GLU A 45 2.10 -2.60 21.27
N LYS A 46 2.56 -1.53 20.61
CA LYS A 46 3.44 -1.57 19.44
C LYS A 46 4.39 -0.37 19.45
N LYS A 47 5.56 -0.50 18.83
CA LYS A 47 6.40 0.65 18.46
C LYS A 47 5.99 1.17 17.08
N LEU A 48 6.21 2.48 16.84
CA LEU A 48 6.21 3.01 15.47
C LEU A 48 7.20 2.17 14.66
N ALA A 49 6.75 1.58 13.55
CA ALA A 49 7.67 0.83 12.69
C ALA A 49 8.46 1.73 11.73
N TRP A 50 8.11 3.02 11.66
CA TRP A 50 8.74 4.06 10.87
C TRP A 50 8.91 5.28 11.78
N ASP A 51 10.14 5.74 11.91
CA ASP A 51 10.47 6.97 12.62
C ASP A 51 10.78 8.08 11.60
N ALA A 52 10.97 9.31 12.08
CA ALA A 52 11.30 10.44 11.22
C ALA A 52 12.58 10.21 10.38
N ARG A 53 13.52 9.36 10.84
CA ARG A 53 14.73 9.04 10.08
C ARG A 53 14.42 8.16 8.88
N HIS A 54 13.48 7.23 9.01
CA HIS A 54 12.97 6.46 7.88
C HIS A 54 12.40 7.38 6.80
N ASP A 55 11.51 8.30 7.19
CA ASP A 55 10.85 9.21 6.23
C ASP A 55 11.86 10.09 5.51
N LEU A 56 12.84 10.64 6.24
CA LEU A 56 13.95 11.40 5.66
C LEU A 56 14.76 10.58 4.66
N ALA A 57 15.08 9.33 4.99
CA ALA A 57 15.84 8.45 4.10
C ALA A 57 15.06 8.12 2.81
N VAL A 58 13.74 7.92 2.90
CA VAL A 58 12.87 7.71 1.73
C VAL A 58 12.83 8.96 0.87
N HIS A 59 12.62 10.13 1.46
CA HIS A 59 12.59 11.40 0.72
C HIS A 59 13.93 11.67 0.02
N GLU A 60 15.05 11.49 0.72
CA GLU A 60 16.38 11.64 0.15
C GLU A 60 16.60 10.68 -1.03
N ALA A 61 16.22 9.42 -0.90
CA ALA A 61 16.34 8.43 -1.96
C ALA A 61 15.54 8.82 -3.21
N VAL A 62 14.31 9.32 -3.05
CA VAL A 62 13.48 9.80 -4.16
C VAL A 62 14.15 10.99 -4.85
N LEU A 63 14.63 11.98 -4.09
CA LEU A 63 15.24 13.19 -4.66
C LEU A 63 16.54 12.87 -5.42
N ARG A 64 17.35 11.92 -4.92
CA ARG A 64 18.54 11.45 -5.63
C ARG A 64 18.17 10.73 -6.92
N ALA A 65 17.21 9.81 -6.85
CA ALA A 65 16.76 9.04 -8.02
C ALA A 65 16.12 9.91 -9.10
N SER A 66 15.44 10.99 -8.72
CA SER A 66 14.84 11.94 -9.66
C SER A 66 15.84 12.97 -10.22
N GLY A 67 17.10 12.98 -9.73
CA GLY A 67 18.09 13.99 -10.09
C GLY A 67 17.78 15.39 -9.54
N MET A 68 16.84 15.50 -8.60
CA MET A 68 16.49 16.78 -7.94
C MET A 68 17.45 17.13 -6.80
N LEU A 69 18.15 16.14 -6.25
CA LEU A 69 19.23 16.34 -5.30
C LEU A 69 20.57 16.12 -6.03
N THR A 70 21.06 17.17 -6.68
CA THR A 70 22.41 17.20 -7.26
C THR A 70 23.41 17.67 -6.21
N ALA A 71 24.56 16.99 -6.12
CA ALA A 71 25.73 17.58 -5.49
C ALA A 71 26.24 18.71 -6.41
N GLU A 72 26.40 19.91 -5.86
CA GLU A 72 27.20 20.97 -6.50
C GLU A 72 28.68 20.57 -6.57
#